data_AF-A0A9Q3PVK7-F1
#
_entry.id   AF-A0A9Q3PVK7-F1
#
_cell.length_a   1.000
_cell.length_b   1.000
_cell.length_c   1.000
_cell.angle_alpha   90.00
_cell.angle_beta   90.00
_cell.angle_gamma   90.00
#
_symmetry.space_group_name_H-M   'P 1'
#
loop_
_entity.id
_entity.type
_entity.pdbx_description
1 polymer ?
#
loop_
_entity_poly.entity_id
_entity_poly.type
_entity_poly.pdbx_seq_one_letter_code
_entity_poly.pdbx_strand_id
1 'polypeptide(L)'
;MVLCSRMLINTIMLECHDRIYSRHLSEDRTMERIKKCAWWPSWRKDVIEYFHSFDRCQKANKAIAKRFELMIHTQEPSTPWEVAHIDWVTALPHGGEKIYNACLVVVYR
;
A
#
# COMPACT_ATOMS: atom_id res chain seq x y z
N MET A 1 -26.95 18.76 -9.52
CA MET A 1 -27.21 19.06 -8.10
C MET A 1 -26.04 19.89 -7.59
N VAL A 2 -26.22 21.20 -7.45
CA VAL A 2 -25.17 22.13 -6.99
C VAL A 2 -25.32 22.25 -5.48
N LEU A 3 -24.28 21.89 -4.72
CA LEU A 3 -24.29 22.03 -3.27
C LEU A 3 -23.61 23.35 -2.90
N CYS A 4 -24.32 24.20 -2.16
CA CYS A 4 -23.85 25.54 -1.82
C CYS A 4 -23.40 25.67 -0.36
N SER A 5 -23.82 24.76 0.55
CA SER A 5 -23.47 24.87 1.97
C SER A 5 -22.22 24.05 2.33
N ARG A 6 -21.29 24.69 3.04
CA ARG A 6 -20.05 24.03 3.51
C ARG A 6 -20.33 22.83 4.43
N MET A 7 -21.42 22.89 5.19
CA MET A 7 -21.87 21.78 6.03
C MET A 7 -22.20 20.53 5.20
N LEU A 8 -22.91 20.69 4.09
CA LEU A 8 -23.30 19.57 3.24
C LEU A 8 -22.10 18.96 2.50
N ILE A 9 -21.14 19.81 2.09
CA ILE A 9 -19.87 19.38 1.50
C ILE A 9 -19.11 18.50 2.51
N ASN A 10 -18.99 18.93 3.77
CA ASN A 10 -18.32 18.17 4.82
C ASN A 10 -19.00 16.82 5.12
N THR A 11 -20.34 16.80 5.16
CA THR A 11 -21.10 15.54 5.36
C THR A 11 -20.83 14.54 4.25
N ILE A 12 -20.79 14.99 2.99
CA ILE A 12 -20.53 14.11 1.85
C ILE A 12 -19.09 13.59 1.85
N MET A 13 -18.11 14.43 2.22
CA MET A 13 -16.72 14.01 2.35
C MET A 13 -16.58 12.93 3.44
N LEU A 14 -17.20 13.14 4.61
CA LEU A 14 -17.23 12.16 5.70
C LEU A 14 -17.87 10.82 5.26
N GLU A 15 -19.02 10.89 4.60
CA GLU A 15 -19.75 9.71 4.12
C GLU A 15 -18.96 8.90 3.07
N CYS A 16 -18.27 9.59 2.17
CA CYS A 16 -17.49 8.94 1.11
C CYS A 16 -16.18 8.34 1.62
N HIS A 17 -15.58 8.90 2.68
CA HIS A 17 -14.25 8.55 3.17
C HIS A 17 -14.25 7.76 4.49
N ASP A 18 -14.97 8.23 5.51
CA ASP A 18 -14.82 7.77 6.91
C ASP A 18 -15.79 6.63 7.30
N ARG A 19 -16.84 6.36 6.51
CA ARG A 19 -17.75 5.26 6.82
C ARG A 19 -17.02 3.91 6.81
N ILE A 20 -17.48 2.98 7.65
CA ILE A 20 -16.88 1.65 7.84
C ILE A 20 -16.76 0.87 6.52
N TYR A 21 -17.70 1.06 5.58
CA TYR A 21 -17.67 0.46 4.24
C TYR A 21 -16.69 1.13 3.25
N SER A 22 -16.13 2.29 3.63
CA SER A 22 -15.23 3.13 2.84
C SER A 22 -13.77 3.05 3.30
N ARG A 23 -13.51 2.37 4.43
CA ARG A 23 -12.26 2.33 5.21
C ARG A 23 -11.01 1.81 4.46
N HIS A 24 -11.15 1.44 3.19
CA HIS A 24 -10.09 0.93 2.32
C HIS A 24 -10.17 1.47 0.88
N LEU A 25 -10.90 2.57 0.63
CA LEU A 25 -10.94 3.17 -0.70
C LEU A 25 -9.65 3.97 -0.91
N SER A 26 -8.92 3.67 -1.99
CA SER A 26 -7.86 4.54 -2.48
C SER A 26 -8.42 5.95 -2.74
N GLU A 27 -7.55 6.95 -2.72
CA GLU A 27 -7.88 8.34 -3.03
C GLU A 27 -8.70 8.44 -4.32
N ASP A 28 -8.29 7.71 -5.36
CA ASP A 28 -8.98 7.63 -6.65
C ASP A 28 -10.44 7.20 -6.54
N ARG A 29 -10.74 6.17 -5.75
CA ARG A 29 -12.11 5.66 -5.62
C ARG A 29 -13.01 6.61 -4.84
N THR A 30 -12.45 7.33 -3.88
CA THR A 30 -13.19 8.35 -3.13
C THR A 30 -13.47 9.56 -4.02
N MET A 31 -12.49 9.97 -4.83
CA MET A 31 -12.65 11.03 -5.85
C MET A 31 -13.73 10.69 -6.87
N GLU A 32 -13.79 9.44 -7.34
CA GLU A 32 -14.85 9.00 -8.26
C GLU A 32 -16.25 9.01 -7.63
N ARG A 33 -16.36 8.61 -6.36
CA ARG A 33 -17.64 8.66 -5.63
C ARG A 33 -18.12 10.09 -5.45
N ILE A 34 -17.25 10.98 -4.99
CA ILE A 34 -17.61 12.39 -4.78
C ILE A 34 -18.04 13.02 -6.10
N LYS A 35 -17.32 12.74 -7.20
CA LYS A 35 -17.69 13.18 -8.56
C LYS A 35 -19.09 12.73 -8.98
N LYS A 36 -19.54 11.55 -8.55
CA LYS A 36 -20.88 11.01 -8.85
C LYS A 36 -21.96 11.58 -7.93
N CYS A 37 -21.63 11.92 -6.69
CA CYS A 37 -22.58 12.34 -5.67
C CYS A 37 -22.79 13.86 -5.61
N ALA A 38 -21.78 14.66 -5.95
CA ALA A 38 -21.79 16.10 -5.67
C ALA A 38 -20.88 16.89 -6.61
N TRP A 39 -21.22 18.16 -6.84
CA TRP A 39 -20.40 19.09 -7.60
C TRP A 39 -20.44 20.51 -7.01
N TRP A 40 -19.28 21.15 -6.90
CA TRP A 40 -19.10 22.56 -6.51
C TRP A 40 -17.78 23.13 -7.11
N PRO A 41 -17.59 24.45 -7.24
CA PRO A 41 -16.48 25.02 -8.02
C PRO A 41 -15.06 24.61 -7.59
N SER A 42 -14.84 24.35 -6.30
CA SER A 42 -13.54 23.98 -5.69
C SER A 42 -13.43 22.51 -5.28
N TRP A 43 -14.32 21.64 -5.78
CA TRP A 43 -14.50 20.30 -5.21
C TRP A 43 -13.28 19.41 -5.16
N ARG A 44 -12.47 19.39 -6.22
CA ARG A 44 -11.23 18.60 -6.22
C ARG A 44 -10.25 19.09 -5.18
N LYS A 45 -10.09 20.41 -5.06
CA LYS A 45 -9.15 21.02 -4.12
C LYS A 45 -9.57 20.74 -2.68
N ASP A 46 -10.85 20.94 -2.37
CA ASP A 46 -11.40 20.69 -1.02
C ASP A 46 -11.25 19.22 -0.61
N VAL A 47 -11.45 18.28 -1.54
CA VAL A 47 -11.27 16.84 -1.26
C VAL A 47 -9.81 16.49 -1.02
N ILE A 48 -8.89 17.01 -1.84
CA ILE A 48 -7.44 16.79 -1.67
C ILE A 48 -6.98 17.35 -0.31
N GLU A 49 -7.37 18.57 0.05
CA GLU A 49 -7.07 19.16 1.37
C GLU A 49 -7.64 18.31 2.51
N TYR A 50 -8.86 17.80 2.36
CA TYR A 50 -9.48 16.89 3.33
C TYR A 50 -8.64 15.61 3.50
N PHE A 51 -8.18 14.98 2.42
CA PHE A 51 -7.29 13.81 2.48
C PHE A 51 -5.95 14.12 3.15
N HIS A 52 -5.36 15.27 2.86
CA HIS A 52 -4.11 15.68 3.48
C HIS A 52 -4.25 15.97 4.98
N SER A 53 -5.45 16.25 5.49
CA SER A 53 -5.67 16.45 6.92
C SER A 53 -5.56 15.15 7.76
N PHE A 54 -5.64 13.96 7.14
CA PHE A 54 -5.59 12.68 7.86
C PHE A 54 -4.21 12.01 7.77
N ASP A 55 -3.45 12.09 8.85
CA ASP A 55 -2.15 11.42 9.03
C ASP A 55 -2.22 9.89 8.79
N ARG A 56 -3.35 9.24 9.13
CA ARG A 56 -3.55 7.80 8.89
C ARG A 56 -3.58 7.45 7.40
N CYS A 57 -4.24 8.27 6.59
CA CYS A 57 -4.37 8.04 5.15
C CYS A 57 -3.03 8.28 4.44
N GLN A 58 -2.29 9.30 4.86
CA GLN A 58 -0.93 9.57 4.35
C GLN A 58 0.05 8.42 4.67
N LYS A 59 -0.02 7.86 5.88
CA LYS A 59 0.83 6.73 6.28
C LYS A 59 0.48 5.42 5.57
N ALA A 60 -0.81 5.20 5.27
CA ALA A 60 -1.27 4.03 4.52
C ALA A 60 -0.88 4.12 3.03
N ASN A 61 -0.99 5.31 2.43
CA ASN A 61 -0.59 5.60 1.05
C ASN A 61 0.90 5.94 0.91
N LYS A 62 1.78 5.32 1.72
CA LYS A 62 3.23 5.47 1.50
C LYS A 62 3.54 5.13 0.05
N ALA A 63 4.00 6.13 -0.70
CA ALA A 63 4.31 6.01 -2.12
C ALA A 63 5.18 4.76 -2.35
N ILE A 64 4.64 3.80 -3.09
CA ILE A 64 5.39 2.62 -3.56
C ILE A 64 6.56 3.05 -4.48
N ALA A 65 6.54 4.31 -4.96
CA ALA A 65 7.50 4.89 -5.90
C ALA A 65 8.98 4.72 -5.50
N LYS A 66 9.33 4.72 -4.20
CA LYS A 66 10.74 4.57 -3.78
C LYS A 66 11.28 3.13 -3.84
N ARG A 67 10.43 2.14 -4.13
CA ARG A 67 10.85 0.72 -4.15
C ARG A 67 11.32 0.20 -5.50
N PHE A 68 11.24 1.02 -6.55
CA PHE A 68 11.73 0.67 -7.90
C PHE A 68 13.08 1.29 -8.24
N GLU A 69 13.78 1.91 -7.28
CA GLU A 69 15.14 2.38 -7.48
C GLU A 69 16.09 1.17 -7.54
N LEU A 70 16.26 0.70 -8.77
CA LEU A 70 17.30 -0.22 -9.29
C LEU A 70 17.37 -1.59 -8.61
N MET A 71 16.99 -2.61 -9.38
CA MET A 71 17.46 -3.98 -9.14
C MET A 71 18.98 -3.96 -9.22
N ILE A 72 19.65 -3.90 -8.06
CA ILE A 72 21.11 -3.96 -7.99
C ILE A 72 21.51 -5.36 -8.45
N HIS A 73 22.18 -5.44 -9.59
CA HIS A 73 22.79 -6.68 -10.03
C HIS A 73 23.90 -7.05 -9.05
N THR A 74 23.83 -8.24 -8.47
CA THR A 74 24.91 -8.77 -7.65
C THR A 74 26.12 -9.04 -8.54
N GLN A 75 27.32 -8.67 -8.11
CA GLN A 75 28.55 -8.98 -8.84
C GLN A 75 28.71 -10.50 -8.96
N GLU A 76 29.10 -10.97 -10.14
CA GLU A 76 29.39 -12.37 -10.37
C GLU A 76 30.71 -12.74 -9.68
N PRO A 77 30.77 -13.84 -8.91
CA PRO A 77 32.01 -14.29 -8.30
C PRO A 77 33.05 -14.64 -9.36
N SER A 78 34.30 -14.29 -9.09
CA SER A 78 35.44 -14.53 -9.98
C SER A 78 36.09 -15.89 -9.75
N THR A 79 35.88 -16.47 -8.57
CA THR A 79 36.46 -17.74 -8.15
C THR A 79 35.44 -18.63 -7.44
N PRO A 80 35.57 -19.97 -7.53
CA PRO A 80 34.70 -20.86 -6.77
C PRO A 80 34.76 -20.57 -5.27
N TRP A 81 33.62 -20.65 -4.59
CA TRP A 81 33.46 -20.46 -3.13
C TRP A 81 33.57 -19.01 -2.64
N GLU A 82 33.60 -18.04 -3.55
CA GLU A 82 33.71 -16.62 -3.20
C GLU A 82 32.41 -16.07 -2.60
N VAL A 83 31.26 -16.54 -3.10
CA VAL A 83 29.95 -16.07 -2.67
C VAL A 83 29.05 -17.25 -2.27
N ALA A 84 28.58 -17.23 -1.02
CA ALA A 84 27.55 -18.14 -0.52
C ALA A 84 26.28 -17.35 -0.21
N HIS A 85 25.18 -17.71 -0.87
CA HIS A 85 23.85 -17.24 -0.53
C HIS A 85 23.20 -18.21 0.45
N ILE A 86 22.76 -17.69 1.59
CA ILE A 86 22.17 -18.49 2.66
C ILE A 86 20.76 -17.95 2.92
N ASP A 87 19.76 -18.82 2.89
CA ASP A 87 18.38 -18.47 3.17
C ASP A 87 17.65 -19.57 3.96
N TRP A 88 16.58 -19.20 4.65
CA TRP A 88 15.72 -20.11 5.39
C TRP A 88 14.37 -20.25 4.72
N VAL A 89 14.03 -21.46 4.29
CA VAL A 89 12.65 -21.81 3.96
C VAL A 89 11.98 -22.28 5.24
N THR A 90 10.92 -21.60 5.68
CA THR A 90 10.21 -21.90 6.93
C THR A 90 8.75 -22.27 6.66
N ALA A 91 8.02 -22.66 7.70
CA ALA A 91 6.61 -23.08 7.64
C ALA A 91 6.36 -24.29 6.74
N LEU A 92 7.33 -25.21 6.66
CA LEU A 92 7.16 -26.47 5.96
C LEU A 92 6.16 -27.37 6.71
N PRO A 93 5.32 -28.12 5.98
CA PRO A 93 4.41 -29.07 6.60
C PRO A 93 5.19 -30.16 7.33
N HIS A 94 4.61 -30.72 8.39
CA HIS A 94 5.23 -31.82 9.10
C HIS A 94 5.35 -33.05 8.18
N GLY A 95 6.57 -33.55 8.01
CA GLY A 95 6.87 -34.71 7.19
C GLY A 95 7.75 -35.70 7.93
N GLY A 96 7.17 -36.78 8.46
CA GLY A 96 7.87 -37.88 9.12
C GLY A 96 7.82 -37.84 10.64
N GLU A 97 8.56 -38.76 11.28
CA GLU A 97 8.57 -38.94 12.75
C GLU A 97 9.23 -37.77 13.49
N LYS A 98 10.10 -37.01 12.80
CA LYS A 98 10.77 -35.83 13.35
C LYS A 98 10.06 -34.56 12.87
N ILE A 99 9.82 -33.64 13.80
CA ILE A 99 9.14 -32.37 13.52
C ILE A 99 10.19 -31.31 13.15
N TYR A 100 10.56 -31.28 11.88
CA TYR A 100 11.27 -30.14 11.29
C TYR A 100 10.28 -29.34 10.44
N ASN A 101 10.34 -28.02 10.54
CA ASN A 101 9.44 -27.10 9.82
C ASN A 101 10.21 -26.06 8.99
N ALA A 102 11.52 -26.23 8.86
CA ALA A 102 12.39 -25.32 8.13
C ALA A 102 13.59 -26.04 7.51
N CYS A 103 14.06 -25.50 6.39
CA CYS A 103 15.28 -25.93 5.70
C CYS A 103 16.21 -24.74 5.51
N LEU A 104 17.49 -24.93 5.85
CA LEU A 104 18.56 -24.01 5.49
C LEU A 104 18.99 -24.31 4.06
N VAL A 105 18.90 -23.30 3.19
CA VAL A 105 19.32 -23.39 1.79
C VAL A 105 20.63 -22.64 1.65
N VAL A 106 21.65 -23.31 1.11
CA VAL A 106 22.96 -22.72 0.81
C VAL A 106 23.23 -22.90 -0.68
N VAL A 107 23.42 -21.79 -1.38
CA VAL A 107 23.76 -21.76 -2.80
C VAL A 107 25.11 -21.09 -2.97
N TYR A 108 26.06 -21.83 -3.51
CA TYR A 108 27.34 -21.28 -3.93
C TYR A 108 27.21 -20.77 -5.36
N ARG A 109 27.73 -19.58 -5.60
CA ARG A 109 27.98 -19.05 -6.94
C ARG A 109 29.47 -18.98 -7.17
#